data_AF-A0A3S5J5S0-F1
#
_entry.id   AF-A0A3S5J5S0-F1
#
_cell.length_a   1.000
_cell.length_b   1.000
_cell.length_c   1.000
_cell.angle_alpha   90.00
_cell.angle_beta   90.00
_cell.angle_gamma   90.00
#
_symmetry.space_group_name_H-M   'P 1'
#
loop_
_entity.id
_entity.type
_entity.pdbx_description
1 polymer ?
#
loop_
_entity_poly.entity_id
_entity_poly.type
_entity_poly.pdbx_seq_one_letter_code
_entity_poly.pdbx_strand_id
1 'polypeptide(L)'
;MTTDVGHGHHAMVSVLWKDAESQGGPGWEDTEEMFEFARRPLTTVHTVGLLIHADDEQIAITDTLTSDQMGGVTKIPRGWIERIQYLHPSGDFETQQPPTSNPEADSRDSDRPRQVG
;
A
#
# COMPACT_ATOMS: atom_id res chain seq x y z
N MET A 1 -11.96 -15.02 10.46
CA MET A 1 -12.43 -13.74 11.05
C MET A 1 -11.81 -12.61 10.25
N THR A 2 -12.60 -11.75 9.62
CA THR A 2 -12.11 -10.60 8.86
C THR A 2 -11.99 -9.40 9.77
N THR A 3 -10.77 -8.93 10.02
CA THR A 3 -10.56 -7.62 10.64
C THR A 3 -10.72 -6.55 9.58
N ASP A 4 -11.89 -5.91 9.55
CA ASP A 4 -12.12 -4.65 8.84
C ASP A 4 -11.21 -3.58 9.47
N VAL A 5 -10.24 -3.08 8.71
CA VAL A 5 -9.29 -2.07 9.17
C VAL A 5 -9.88 -0.70 8.86
N GLY A 6 -10.98 -0.34 9.53
CA GLY A 6 -11.59 0.98 9.35
C GLY A 6 -10.62 2.09 9.73
N HIS A 7 -10.45 3.10 8.85
CA HIS A 7 -9.77 4.43 9.00
C HIS A 7 -8.48 4.54 9.85
N GLY A 8 -7.91 3.44 10.32
CA GLY A 8 -6.70 3.37 11.11
C GLY A 8 -5.45 3.32 10.23
N HIS A 9 -4.29 3.56 10.83
CA HIS A 9 -3.02 3.41 10.13
C HIS A 9 -2.83 1.97 9.65
N HIS A 10 -2.71 1.78 8.34
CA HIS A 10 -2.34 0.49 7.76
C HIS A 10 -0.90 0.16 8.11
N ALA A 11 -0.66 -1.07 8.56
CA ALA A 11 0.68 -1.54 8.83
C ALA A 11 1.47 -1.65 7.53
N MET A 12 2.68 -1.09 7.50
CA MET A 12 3.62 -1.33 6.42
C MET A 12 4.31 -2.66 6.66
N VAL A 13 4.35 -3.52 5.64
CA VAL A 13 4.90 -4.87 5.73
C VAL A 13 5.88 -5.14 4.61
N SER A 14 6.83 -6.01 4.90
CA SER A 14 7.76 -6.61 3.96
C SER A 14 7.51 -8.12 3.93
N VAL A 15 7.13 -8.65 2.77
CA VAL A 15 6.67 -10.03 2.61
C VAL A 15 7.57 -10.76 1.62
N LEU A 16 8.11 -11.89 2.08
CA LEU A 16 8.86 -12.84 1.26
C LEU A 16 7.93 -14.01 0.95
N TRP A 17 7.75 -14.33 -0.33
CA TRP A 17 6.80 -15.36 -0.77
C TRP A 17 7.23 -16.02 -2.08
N LYS A 18 6.66 -17.19 -2.39
CA LYS A 18 6.86 -17.89 -3.66
C LYS A 18 5.78 -17.50 -4.66
N ASP A 19 6.19 -17.01 -5.82
CA ASP A 19 5.26 -16.73 -6.91
C ASP A 19 5.15 -17.95 -7.82
N ALA A 20 3.94 -18.49 -7.92
CA ALA A 20 3.67 -19.63 -8.79
C ALA A 20 3.28 -19.12 -10.16
N GLU A 21 4.17 -19.35 -11.13
CA GLU A 21 3.93 -19.02 -12.53
C GLU A 21 3.32 -20.22 -13.26
N SER A 22 2.45 -19.94 -14.22
CA SER A 22 1.93 -20.93 -15.16
C SER A 22 2.50 -20.67 -16.55
N GLN A 23 2.99 -21.73 -17.20
CA GLN A 23 3.32 -21.71 -18.62
C GLN A 23 2.23 -22.43 -19.41
N GLY A 24 1.68 -21.74 -20.42
CA GLY A 24 0.69 -22.30 -21.33
C GLY A 24 0.07 -21.21 -22.20
N GLY A 25 -0.03 -21.47 -23.50
CA GLY A 25 -0.67 -20.60 -24.48
C GLY A 25 -1.95 -21.18 -25.09
N PRO A 26 -2.50 -20.53 -26.13
CA PRO A 26 -3.65 -21.06 -26.87
C PRO A 26 -3.32 -22.27 -27.78
N GLY A 27 -2.05 -22.69 -27.83
CA GLY A 27 -1.56 -23.80 -28.66
C GLY A 27 -1.36 -25.10 -27.90
N TRP A 28 -0.87 -26.12 -28.60
CA TRP A 28 -0.37 -27.34 -27.96
C TRP A 28 1.04 -27.12 -27.44
N GLU A 29 1.27 -27.49 -26.18
CA GLU A 29 2.58 -27.42 -25.54
C GLU A 29 3.29 -28.76 -25.64
N ASP A 30 4.62 -28.74 -25.77
CA ASP A 30 5.43 -29.95 -25.70
C ASP A 30 5.48 -30.49 -24.26
N THR A 31 5.32 -31.80 -24.11
CA THR A 31 5.22 -32.42 -22.78
C THR A 31 6.55 -32.34 -22.02
N GLU A 32 7.68 -32.51 -22.69
CA GLU A 32 9.00 -32.45 -22.07
C GLU A 32 9.30 -31.02 -21.60
N GLU A 33 9.02 -30.02 -22.44
CA GLU A 33 9.18 -28.60 -22.09
C GLU A 33 8.31 -28.19 -20.89
N MET A 34 7.06 -28.67 -20.82
CA MET A 34 6.18 -28.41 -19.67
C MET A 34 6.69 -29.06 -18.40
N PHE A 35 7.24 -30.28 -18.47
CA PHE A 35 7.85 -30.93 -17.31
C PHE A 35 9.09 -30.20 -16.83
N GLU A 36 9.93 -29.72 -17.74
CA GLU A 36 11.10 -28.91 -17.39
C GLU A 36 10.67 -27.60 -16.71
N PHE A 37 9.67 -26.90 -17.25
CA PHE A 37 9.15 -25.68 -16.65
C PHE A 37 8.61 -25.92 -15.24
N ALA A 38 7.74 -26.93 -15.07
CA ALA A 38 7.11 -27.23 -13.79
C ALA A 38 8.10 -27.64 -12.68
N ARG A 39 9.30 -28.09 -13.05
CA ARG A 39 10.38 -28.44 -12.09
C ARG A 39 11.28 -27.27 -11.73
N ARG A 40 11.14 -26.12 -12.40
CA ARG A 40 11.94 -24.93 -12.06
C ARG A 40 11.57 -24.48 -10.64
N PRO A 41 12.56 -24.06 -9.84
CA PRO A 41 12.27 -23.46 -8.54
C PRO A 41 11.35 -22.25 -8.72
N LEU A 42 10.31 -22.16 -7.89
CA LEU A 42 9.45 -20.97 -7.88
C LEU A 42 10.26 -19.73 -7.50
N THR A 43 10.01 -18.64 -8.21
CA THR A 43 10.63 -17.35 -7.95
C THR A 43 10.30 -16.89 -6.53
N THR A 44 11.32 -16.51 -5.76
CA THR A 44 11.10 -15.82 -4.48
C THR A 44 10.86 -14.34 -4.77
N VAL A 45 9.71 -13.84 -4.36
CA VAL A 45 9.32 -12.44 -4.51
C VAL A 45 9.39 -11.72 -3.18
N HIS A 46 9.85 -10.47 -3.23
CA HIS A 46 9.91 -9.58 -2.08
C HIS A 46 8.99 -8.39 -2.31
N THR A 47 7.88 -8.33 -1.59
CA THR A 47 6.87 -7.28 -1.72
C THR A 47 6.88 -6.39 -0.47
N VAL A 48 6.90 -5.08 -0.65
CA VAL A 48 6.76 -4.09 0.44
C VAL A 48 5.55 -3.21 0.16
N GLY A 49 4.70 -2.99 1.17
CA GLY A 49 3.54 -2.12 1.01
C GLY A 49 2.64 -2.07 2.24
N LEU A 50 1.47 -1.47 2.08
CA LEU A 50 0.44 -1.32 3.11
C LEU A 50 -0.43 -2.58 3.17
N LEU A 51 -0.51 -3.21 4.33
CA LEU A 51 -1.39 -4.34 4.58
C LEU A 51 -2.84 -3.83 4.72
N ILE A 52 -3.67 -4.14 3.74
CA ILE A 52 -5.08 -3.68 3.69
C ILE A 52 -6.06 -4.79 4.06
N HIS A 53 -5.65 -6.05 3.97
CA HIS A 53 -6.47 -7.20 4.35
C HIS A 53 -5.62 -8.37 4.80
N ALA A 54 -6.10 -9.10 5.79
CA ALA A 54 -5.52 -10.37 6.22
C ALA A 54 -6.62 -11.27 6.78
N ASP A 55 -6.73 -12.49 6.25
CA ASP A 55 -7.57 -13.56 6.80
C ASP A 55 -6.73 -14.84 6.92
N ASP A 56 -7.37 -16.01 7.06
CA ASP A 56 -6.67 -17.29 7.21
C ASP A 56 -6.15 -17.87 5.88
N GLU A 57 -6.60 -17.36 4.75
CA GLU A 57 -6.28 -17.86 3.41
C GLU A 57 -5.26 -16.99 2.68
N GLN A 58 -5.33 -15.67 2.86
CA GLN A 58 -4.55 -14.70 2.09
C GLN A 58 -4.28 -13.40 2.86
N ILE A 59 -3.33 -12.64 2.33
CA ILE A 59 -3.15 -11.22 2.63
C ILE A 59 -3.32 -10.39 1.35
N ALA A 60 -3.67 -9.12 1.49
CA ALA A 60 -3.66 -8.17 0.39
C ALA A 60 -2.82 -6.93 0.75
N ILE A 61 -1.94 -6.54 -0.17
CA ILE A 61 -1.00 -5.43 -0.01
C ILE A 61 -1.22 -4.45 -1.16
N THR A 62 -1.16 -3.16 -0.86
CA THR A 62 -1.14 -2.09 -1.88
C THR A 62 0.06 -1.16 -1.66
N ASP A 63 0.49 -0.47 -2.72
CA ASP A 63 1.56 0.52 -2.68
C ASP A 63 1.05 1.91 -2.28
N THR A 64 -0.19 2.25 -2.64
CA THR A 64 -0.82 3.54 -2.39
C THR A 64 -2.25 3.38 -1.93
N LEU A 65 -2.65 4.15 -0.91
CA LEU A 65 -4.03 4.21 -0.42
C LEU A 65 -4.44 5.67 -0.19
N THR A 66 -5.60 6.06 -0.72
CA THR A 66 -6.27 7.34 -0.41
C THR A 66 -7.59 7.09 0.30
N SER A 67 -8.36 8.14 0.57
CA SER A 67 -9.68 8.03 1.20
C SER A 67 -10.71 7.24 0.39
N ASP A 68 -10.58 7.24 -0.94
CA ASP A 68 -11.59 6.72 -1.86
C ASP A 68 -11.02 5.91 -3.03
N GLN A 69 -9.69 5.89 -3.19
CA GLN A 69 -8.98 5.16 -4.24
C GLN A 69 -7.84 4.34 -3.63
N MET A 70 -7.39 3.32 -4.36
CA MET A 70 -6.20 2.55 -4.02
C MET A 70 -5.40 2.23 -5.27
N GLY A 71 -4.10 2.05 -5.10
CA GLY A 71 -3.20 1.57 -6.15
C GLY A 71 -3.47 0.11 -6.50
N GLY A 72 -2.50 -0.51 -7.19
CA GLY A 72 -2.55 -1.94 -7.47
C GLY A 72 -2.61 -2.75 -6.17
N VAL A 73 -3.44 -3.78 -6.15
CA VAL A 73 -3.54 -4.70 -5.00
C VAL A 73 -2.92 -6.05 -5.37
N THR A 74 -1.90 -6.45 -4.61
CA THR A 74 -1.31 -7.78 -4.67
C THR A 74 -1.95 -8.66 -3.60
N LYS A 75 -2.68 -9.70 -4.02
CA LYS A 75 -3.18 -10.75 -3.11
C LYS A 75 -2.20 -11.90 -3.07
N ILE A 76 -1.79 -12.30 -1.87
CA ILE A 76 -0.79 -13.34 -1.66
C ILE A 76 -1.43 -14.44 -0.80
N PRO A 77 -1.59 -15.66 -1.33
CA PRO A 77 -2.05 -16.80 -0.53
C PRO A 77 -1.07 -17.09 0.61
N ARG A 78 -1.58 -17.32 1.82
CA ARG A 78 -0.74 -17.57 3.00
C ARG A 78 0.16 -18.78 2.87
N GLY A 79 -0.32 -19.81 2.18
CA GLY A 79 0.47 -21.01 1.92
C GLY A 79 1.74 -20.77 1.10
N TRP A 80 1.86 -19.62 0.44
CA TRP A 80 3.02 -19.25 -0.37
C TRP A 80 3.96 -18.27 0.35
N ILE A 81 3.58 -17.78 1.52
CA ILE A 81 4.36 -16.80 2.28
C ILE A 81 5.42 -17.52 3.10
N GLU A 82 6.67 -17.13 2.90
CA GLU A 82 7.81 -17.59 3.70
C GLU A 82 7.99 -16.73 4.96
N ARG A 83 7.77 -15.42 4.84
CA ARG A 83 7.95 -14.47 5.96
C ARG A 83 7.15 -13.20 5.77
N ILE A 84 6.58 -12.69 6.87
CA ILE A 84 6.01 -11.34 6.97
C ILE A 84 6.80 -10.59 8.04
N GLN A 85 7.31 -9.41 7.69
CA GLN A 85 7.96 -8.49 8.62
C GLN A 85 7.18 -7.18 8.66
N TYR A 86 6.75 -6.78 9.85
CA TYR A 86 6.15 -5.47 10.08
C TYR A 86 7.25 -4.41 10.15
N LEU A 87 7.06 -3.33 9.39
CA LEU A 87 8.02 -2.26 9.27
C LEU A 87 7.57 -1.07 10.12
N HIS A 88 8.55 -0.46 10.80
CA HIS A 88 8.35 0.74 11.60
C HIS A 88 9.27 1.84 11.07
N PRO A 89 8.85 3.11 11.15
CA PRO A 89 9.71 4.24 10.83
C PRO A 89 11.03 4.18 11.62
N SER A 90 12.15 4.40 10.95
CA SER A 90 13.49 4.30 11.55
C SER A 90 13.99 5.63 12.15
N GLY A 91 13.23 6.72 12.08
CA GLY A 91 13.66 8.03 12.55
C GLY A 91 12.53 9.06 12.67
N ASP A 92 12.88 10.23 13.20
CA ASP A 92 11.97 11.35 13.41
C ASP A 92 11.73 12.09 12.09
N PHE A 93 10.57 11.87 11.48
CA PHE A 93 10.06 12.81 10.50
C PHE A 93 9.68 14.07 11.28
N GLU A 94 10.47 15.14 11.17
CA GLU A 94 10.09 16.45 11.70
C GLU A 94 8.69 16.77 11.19
N THR A 95 7.71 16.72 12.10
CA THR A 95 6.34 17.08 11.77
C THR A 95 6.36 18.58 11.57
N GLN A 96 6.46 19.05 10.33
CA GLN A 96 6.19 20.45 10.04
C GLN A 96 4.74 20.71 10.42
N GLN A 97 4.55 21.31 11.60
CA GLN A 97 3.27 21.86 12.02
C GLN A 97 2.82 22.81 10.90
N PRO A 98 1.59 22.68 10.35
CA PRO A 98 1.11 23.62 9.37
C PRO A 98 1.22 25.03 9.96
N PRO A 99 1.62 26.05 9.17
CA PRO A 99 1.77 27.40 9.68
C PRO A 99 0.47 27.83 10.33
N THR A 100 0.51 28.09 11.64
CA THR A 100 -0.61 28.68 12.37
C THR A 100 -0.96 29.99 11.68
N SER A 101 -2.13 30.06 11.08
CA SER A 101 -2.68 31.32 10.55
C SER A 101 -2.74 32.33 11.70
N ASN A 102 -1.91 33.36 11.65
CA ASN A 102 -2.02 34.51 12.56
C ASN A 102 -3.42 35.13 12.40
N PRO A 103 -4.23 35.24 13.46
CA PRO A 103 -5.53 35.91 13.38
C PRO A 103 -5.45 37.45 13.37
N GLU A 104 -4.26 38.05 13.39
CA GLU A 104 -4.10 39.51 13.61
C GLU A 104 -4.07 40.38 12.35
N ALA A 105 -4.41 39.86 11.17
CA ALA A 105 -4.34 40.63 9.92
C ALA A 105 -5.66 41.30 9.47
N ASP A 106 -6.76 41.19 10.22
CA ASP A 106 -8.08 41.63 9.73
C ASP A 106 -8.80 42.70 10.60
N SER A 107 -8.05 43.60 11.23
CA SER A 107 -8.64 44.69 12.06
C SER A 107 -8.24 46.11 11.67
N ARG A 108 -7.71 46.35 10.47
CA ARG A 108 -7.38 47.72 10.01
C ARG A 108 -7.98 48.07 8.66
N ASP A 109 -9.31 48.02 8.53
CA ASP A 109 -9.97 48.80 7.46
C ASP A 109 -11.45 49.11 7.77
N SER A 110 -11.73 49.85 8.84
CA SER A 110 -13.09 50.39 9.07
C SER A 110 -13.19 51.89 9.36
N ASP A 111 -12.07 52.63 9.35
CA ASP A 111 -12.10 54.10 9.50
C ASP A 111 -11.64 54.81 8.21
N ARG A 112 -12.54 54.87 7.23
CA ARG A 112 -12.51 55.91 6.20
C ARG A 112 -13.78 56.76 6.32
N PRO A 113 -13.70 58.02 6.77
CA PRO A 113 -14.86 58.91 6.70
C PRO A 113 -15.18 59.21 5.24
N ARG A 114 -16.44 59.02 4.85
CA ARG A 114 -16.98 59.48 3.57
C ARG A 114 -16.89 61.00 3.53
N GLN A 115 -15.98 61.53 2.71
CA GLN A 115 -15.98 62.96 2.40
C GLN A 115 -17.03 63.20 1.32
N VAL A 116 -18.07 63.94 1.69
CA VAL A 116 -19.10 64.46 0.78
C VAL A 116 -18.62 65.83 0.30
N GLY A 117 -18.53 66.02 -1.02
CA GLY A 117 -18.17 67.28 -1.67
C GLY A 117 -18.11 67.11 -3.17
#